data_AF-A0AAU9TBK7-F1
#
_entry.id   AF-A0AAU9TBK7-F1
#
_cell.length_a   1.000
_cell.length_b   1.000
_cell.length_c   1.000
_cell.angle_alpha   90.00
_cell.angle_beta   90.00
_cell.angle_gamma   90.00
#
_symmetry.space_group_name_H-M   'P 1'
#
loop_
_entity.id
_entity.type
_entity.pdbx_description
1 polymer ?
#
loop_
_entity_poly.entity_id
_entity_poly.type
_entity_poly.pdbx_seq_one_letter_code
_entity_poly.pdbx_strand_id
1 'polypeptide(L)'
;MSSLQIWSIVIILCQTIISVIISWWTLDCRFSPNSSELHEITLMKLLYLYDPEACGRIHFYNVTIVNNYDVHSTIIWPIKNKVASSFRSKIRLWLSVHVIWLLLSVVNLTHGRRPCGFYAVVLPFTGTGITSLMIDLIYTGIFLNDIKVTSTEIAILLYISEPGALKWINKPFPWKYLQQRDEDTSWISLFFAYISCRGIVQWFINFWLIKDNYIDGLAAYRKLHIN
;
A
#
# COMPACT_ATOMS: atom_id res chain seq x y z
N MET A 1 21.85 -19.30 -18.65
CA MET A 1 21.08 -18.84 -17.47
C MET A 1 19.99 -19.85 -17.22
N SER A 2 19.76 -20.27 -15.98
CA SER A 2 18.64 -21.18 -15.68
C SER A 2 17.32 -20.43 -15.86
N SER A 3 16.28 -21.11 -16.34
CA SER A 3 14.92 -20.55 -16.53
C SER A 3 14.43 -19.80 -15.28
N LEU A 4 14.77 -20.32 -14.10
CA LEU A 4 14.38 -19.81 -12.78
C LEU A 4 14.91 -18.39 -12.50
N GLN A 5 16.13 -18.05 -12.93
CA GLN A 5 16.68 -16.69 -12.77
C GLN A 5 15.80 -15.66 -13.48
N ILE A 6 15.46 -15.93 -14.74
CA ILE A 6 14.66 -15.04 -15.59
C ILE A 6 13.27 -14.81 -14.97
N TRP A 7 12.63 -15.88 -14.49
CA TRP A 7 11.31 -15.78 -13.84
C TRP A 7 11.33 -14.92 -12.58
N SER A 8 12.36 -15.00 -11.74
CA SER A 8 12.49 -14.13 -10.56
C SER A 8 12.48 -12.65 -10.94
N ILE A 9 13.19 -12.26 -12.01
CA ILE A 9 13.26 -10.87 -12.45
C ILE A 9 11.94 -10.41 -13.04
N VAL A 10 11.29 -11.25 -13.85
CA VAL A 10 9.97 -10.93 -14.41
C VAL A 10 8.99 -10.66 -13.28
N ILE A 11 8.99 -11.49 -12.24
CA ILE A 11 8.12 -11.32 -11.06
C ILE A 11 8.44 -10.01 -10.34
N ILE A 12 9.72 -9.75 -10.03
CA ILE A 12 10.15 -8.52 -9.34
C ILE A 12 9.83 -7.27 -10.18
N LEU A 13 10.07 -7.33 -11.49
CA LEU A 13 9.76 -6.24 -12.42
C LEU A 13 8.26 -5.94 -12.43
N CYS A 14 7.40 -6.96 -12.52
CA CYS A 14 5.96 -6.78 -12.44
C CYS A 14 5.53 -6.13 -11.12
N GLN A 15 6.08 -6.57 -9.98
CA GLN A 15 5.81 -5.94 -8.68
C GLN A 15 6.24 -4.48 -8.65
N THR A 16 7.45 -4.17 -9.11
CA THR A 16 7.97 -2.81 -9.11
C THR A 16 7.16 -1.92 -10.05
N ILE A 17 6.71 -2.41 -11.22
CA ILE A 17 5.83 -1.65 -12.12
C ILE A 17 4.50 -1.33 -11.42
N ILE A 18 3.85 -2.31 -10.80
CA ILE A 18 2.59 -2.11 -10.06
C ILE A 18 2.81 -1.11 -8.93
N SER A 19 3.89 -1.26 -8.16
CA SER A 19 4.26 -0.34 -7.08
C SER A 19 4.48 1.08 -7.60
N VAL A 20 5.17 1.25 -8.72
CA VAL A 20 5.37 2.55 -9.38
C VAL A 20 4.04 3.17 -9.79
N ILE A 21 3.14 2.41 -10.43
CA ILE A 21 1.82 2.92 -10.86
C ILE A 21 0.99 3.40 -9.67
N ILE A 22 0.85 2.56 -8.63
CA ILE A 22 0.06 2.90 -7.43
C ILE A 22 0.68 4.09 -6.70
N SER A 23 2.01 4.10 -6.56
CA SER A 23 2.73 5.17 -5.89
C SER A 23 2.61 6.48 -6.68
N TRP A 24 2.74 6.43 -8.00
CA TRP A 24 2.55 7.58 -8.87
C TRP A 24 1.15 8.15 -8.70
N TRP A 25 0.12 7.33 -8.87
CA TRP A 25 -1.27 7.80 -8.80
C TRP A 25 -1.61 8.39 -7.43
N THR A 26 -1.07 7.81 -6.36
CA THR A 26 -1.24 8.34 -5.02
C THR A 26 -0.48 9.66 -4.85
N LEU A 27 0.81 9.69 -5.16
CA LEU A 27 1.67 10.85 -4.90
C LEU A 27 1.32 12.06 -5.79
N ASP A 28 0.98 11.84 -7.05
CA ASP A 28 0.53 12.84 -8.04
C ASP A 28 -0.96 13.19 -7.89
N CYS A 29 -1.62 12.72 -6.82
CA CYS A 29 -3.00 13.07 -6.49
C CYS A 29 -4.03 12.73 -7.59
N ARG A 30 -3.76 11.68 -8.38
CA ARG A 30 -4.68 11.20 -9.44
C ARG A 30 -5.92 10.52 -8.87
N PHE A 31 -5.85 10.04 -7.64
CA PHE A 31 -7.00 9.50 -6.89
C PHE A 31 -7.91 10.58 -6.29
N SER A 32 -8.06 11.72 -6.97
CA SER A 32 -9.00 12.76 -6.55
C SER A 32 -10.43 12.21 -6.53
N PRO A 33 -11.21 12.47 -5.45
CA PRO A 33 -12.62 12.09 -5.38
C PRO A 33 -13.45 12.78 -6.46
N ASN A 34 -14.36 12.04 -7.10
CA ASN A 34 -15.25 12.57 -8.14
C ASN A 34 -16.72 12.22 -7.83
N SER A 35 -17.63 13.17 -8.06
CA SER A 35 -19.07 13.02 -7.79
C SER A 35 -19.78 12.01 -8.69
N SER A 36 -19.16 11.61 -9.81
CA SER A 36 -19.70 10.57 -10.70
C SER A 36 -19.29 9.14 -10.31
N GLU A 37 -18.46 8.98 -9.28
CA GLU A 37 -18.00 7.67 -8.81
C GLU A 37 -18.92 7.09 -7.75
N LEU A 38 -18.85 5.78 -7.57
CA LEU A 38 -19.49 5.09 -6.46
C LEU A 38 -19.02 5.68 -5.12
N HIS A 39 -19.95 5.79 -4.19
CA HIS A 39 -19.73 6.37 -2.86
C HIS A 39 -18.58 5.66 -2.13
N GLU A 40 -18.56 4.34 -2.22
CA GLU A 40 -17.56 3.42 -1.68
C GLU A 40 -16.13 3.73 -2.16
N ILE A 41 -16.00 4.03 -3.46
CA ILE A 41 -14.70 4.37 -4.07
C ILE A 41 -14.25 5.74 -3.57
N THR A 42 -15.17 6.68 -3.45
CA THR A 42 -14.90 8.02 -2.88
C THR A 42 -14.43 7.90 -1.43
N LEU A 43 -15.08 7.07 -0.63
CA LEU A 43 -14.73 6.84 0.77
C LEU A 43 -13.36 6.17 0.92
N MET A 44 -13.07 5.19 0.07
CA MET A 44 -11.74 4.55 -0.01
C MET A 44 -10.65 5.57 -0.35
N LYS A 45 -10.89 6.43 -1.34
CA LYS A 45 -9.95 7.48 -1.72
C LYS A 45 -9.74 8.46 -0.59
N LEU A 46 -10.81 8.91 0.05
CA LEU A 46 -10.76 9.82 1.19
C LEU A 46 -10.01 9.21 2.36
N LEU A 47 -10.16 7.92 2.65
CA LEU A 47 -9.52 7.27 3.80
C LEU A 47 -7.99 7.15 3.62
N TYR A 48 -7.53 6.59 2.50
CA TYR A 48 -6.10 6.25 2.31
C TYR A 48 -5.41 6.98 1.15
N LEU A 49 -6.08 7.22 0.03
CA LEU A 49 -5.39 7.55 -1.25
C LEU A 49 -5.28 9.05 -1.53
N TYR A 50 -6.05 9.90 -0.87
CA TYR A 50 -6.12 11.32 -1.15
C TYR A 50 -5.96 12.16 0.13
N ASP A 51 -4.94 13.03 0.12
CA ASP A 51 -4.70 14.00 1.19
C ASP A 51 -4.93 15.44 0.65
N PRO A 52 -6.01 16.12 1.06
CA PRO A 52 -6.34 17.46 0.55
C PRO A 52 -5.24 18.50 0.76
N GLU A 53 -4.50 18.42 1.87
CA GLU A 53 -3.41 19.34 2.20
C GLU A 53 -2.25 19.17 1.21
N ALA A 54 -1.80 17.93 1.01
CA ALA A 54 -0.70 17.64 0.09
C ALA A 54 -1.07 17.86 -1.38
N CYS A 55 -2.35 17.70 -1.73
CA CYS A 55 -2.84 17.87 -3.11
C CYS A 55 -3.28 19.32 -3.40
N GLY A 56 -3.31 20.20 -2.40
CA GLY A 56 -3.69 21.61 -2.56
C GLY A 56 -5.14 21.84 -2.98
N ARG A 57 -6.01 20.83 -2.85
CA ARG A 57 -7.40 20.88 -3.30
C ARG A 57 -8.33 20.20 -2.31
N ILE A 58 -9.29 20.99 -1.83
CA ILE A 58 -10.33 20.57 -0.90
C ILE A 58 -11.51 20.03 -1.71
N HIS A 59 -12.05 18.89 -1.27
CA HIS A 59 -13.26 18.30 -1.84
C HIS A 59 -14.39 18.35 -0.83
N PHE A 60 -15.54 18.81 -1.29
CA PHE A 60 -16.77 18.81 -0.51
C PHE A 60 -17.46 17.47 -0.69
N TYR A 61 -17.87 16.91 0.42
CA TYR A 61 -18.48 15.61 0.49
C TYR A 61 -19.84 15.75 1.19
N ASN A 62 -20.90 15.28 0.54
CA ASN A 62 -22.26 15.41 1.02
C ASN A 62 -22.65 14.13 1.77
N VAL A 63 -22.88 14.26 3.07
CA VAL A 63 -23.32 13.17 3.93
C VAL A 63 -24.81 13.31 4.12
N THR A 64 -25.58 12.30 3.73
CA THR A 64 -27.03 12.28 3.96
C THR A 64 -27.35 11.15 4.94
N ILE A 65 -27.98 11.49 6.05
CA ILE A 65 -28.34 10.54 7.10
C ILE A 65 -29.85 10.52 7.21
N VAL A 66 -30.41 9.31 7.22
CA VAL A 66 -31.83 9.08 7.48
C VAL A 66 -31.96 8.49 8.88
N ASN A 67 -32.63 9.22 9.79
CA ASN A 67 -32.96 8.69 11.11
C ASN A 67 -34.47 8.68 11.30
N ASN A 68 -35.05 7.48 11.31
CA ASN A 68 -36.49 7.25 11.33
C ASN A 68 -37.20 7.90 10.13
N TYR A 69 -37.71 9.12 10.28
CA TYR A 69 -38.43 9.88 9.24
C TYR A 69 -37.77 11.21 8.88
N ASP A 70 -36.71 11.60 9.60
CA ASP A 70 -35.99 12.84 9.35
C ASP A 70 -34.75 12.58 8.51
N VAL A 71 -34.60 13.37 7.45
CA VAL A 71 -33.43 13.35 6.57
C VAL A 71 -32.56 14.55 6.90
N HIS A 72 -31.34 14.27 7.35
CA HIS A 72 -30.34 15.29 7.64
C HIS A 72 -29.20 15.19 6.62
N SER A 73 -29.09 16.19 5.76
CA SER A 73 -27.95 16.34 4.85
C SER A 73 -26.98 17.38 5.39
N THR A 74 -25.69 17.07 5.43
CA THR A 74 -24.63 18.02 5.76
C THR A 74 -23.45 17.88 4.81
N ILE A 75 -22.79 19.00 4.54
CA ILE A 75 -21.59 19.03 3.72
C ILE A 75 -20.39 19.07 4.65
N ILE A 76 -19.47 18.14 4.43
CA ILE A 76 -18.19 18.06 5.11
C ILE A 76 -17.04 18.23 4.13
N TRP A 77 -15.92 18.75 4.62
CA TRP A 77 -14.70 18.76 3.85
C TRP A 77 -13.49 18.58 4.77
N PRO A 78 -12.64 17.57 4.50
CA PRO A 78 -11.35 17.46 5.15
C PRO A 78 -10.40 18.52 4.57
N ILE A 79 -9.79 19.30 5.46
CA ILE A 79 -8.67 20.19 5.13
C ILE A 79 -7.37 19.40 5.15
N LYS A 80 -7.26 18.48 6.11
CA LYS A 80 -6.10 17.64 6.34
C LYS A 80 -6.58 16.23 6.60
N ASN A 81 -5.93 15.23 5.98
CA ASN A 81 -6.14 13.84 6.35
C ASN A 81 -4.81 13.23 6.79
N LYS A 82 -4.64 13.05 8.10
CA LYS A 82 -3.42 12.45 8.66
C LYS A 82 -3.25 10.97 8.28
N VAL A 83 -4.34 10.22 8.11
CA VAL A 83 -4.30 8.82 7.69
C VAL A 83 -3.73 8.73 6.27
N ALA A 84 -4.30 9.48 5.33
CA ALA A 84 -3.79 9.55 3.96
C ALA A 84 -2.39 10.16 3.89
N SER A 85 -2.09 11.20 4.68
CA SER A 85 -0.75 11.80 4.76
C SER A 85 0.31 10.80 5.24
N SER A 86 -0.01 10.03 6.28
CA SER A 86 0.83 8.92 6.78
C SER A 86 1.00 7.85 5.71
N PHE A 87 -0.07 7.49 5.01
CA PHE A 87 -0.05 6.51 3.93
C PHE A 87 0.81 6.96 2.74
N ARG A 88 0.77 8.25 2.35
CA ARG A 88 1.64 8.82 1.32
C ARG A 88 3.11 8.67 1.67
N SER A 89 3.49 8.94 2.92
CA SER A 89 4.87 8.76 3.39
C SER A 89 5.31 7.29 3.31
N LYS A 90 4.43 6.38 3.76
CA LYS A 90 4.61 4.93 3.67
C LYS A 90 4.81 4.47 2.23
N ILE A 91 3.94 4.91 1.30
CA ILE A 91 4.07 4.61 -0.13
C ILE A 91 5.42 5.04 -0.72
N ARG A 92 5.98 6.18 -0.32
CA ARG A 92 7.31 6.62 -0.78
C ARG A 92 8.41 5.65 -0.33
N LEU A 93 8.35 5.20 0.93
CA LEU A 93 9.28 4.22 1.47
C LEU A 93 9.16 2.89 0.72
N TRP A 94 7.93 2.41 0.54
CA TRP A 94 7.62 1.18 -0.18
C TRP A 94 8.14 1.20 -1.62
N LEU A 95 7.88 2.29 -2.36
CA LEU A 95 8.41 2.52 -3.70
C LEU A 95 9.94 2.47 -3.73
N SER A 96 10.59 3.15 -2.79
CA SER A 96 12.06 3.22 -2.72
C SER A 96 12.67 1.83 -2.53
N VAL A 97 12.09 1.01 -1.66
CA VAL A 97 12.52 -0.38 -1.44
C VAL A 97 12.35 -1.23 -2.70
N HIS A 98 11.22 -1.12 -3.39
CA HIS A 98 10.99 -1.85 -4.66
C HIS A 98 11.94 -1.44 -5.79
N VAL A 99 12.30 -0.15 -5.88
CA VAL A 99 13.28 0.34 -6.87
C VAL A 99 14.68 -0.18 -6.55
N ILE A 100 15.12 -0.10 -5.28
CA ILE A 100 16.40 -0.65 -4.85
C ILE A 100 16.46 -2.16 -5.12
N TRP A 101 15.37 -2.87 -4.82
CA TRP A 101 15.32 -4.32 -5.02
C TRP A 101 15.41 -4.71 -6.49
N LEU A 102 14.73 -3.97 -7.38
CA LEU A 102 14.84 -4.15 -8.83
C LEU A 102 16.27 -3.88 -9.33
N LEU A 103 16.89 -2.78 -8.89
CA LEU A 103 18.27 -2.44 -9.25
C LEU A 103 19.25 -3.54 -8.84
N LEU A 104 19.16 -4.03 -7.60
CA LEU A 104 19.99 -5.14 -7.12
C LEU A 104 19.73 -6.43 -7.92
N SER A 105 18.49 -6.68 -8.34
CA SER A 105 18.15 -7.82 -9.20
C SER A 105 18.82 -7.72 -10.58
N VAL A 106 18.83 -6.53 -11.19
CA VAL A 106 19.53 -6.27 -12.46
C VAL A 106 21.04 -6.42 -12.30
N VAL A 107 21.62 -5.89 -11.22
CA VAL A 107 23.06 -6.05 -10.95
C VAL A 107 23.41 -7.53 -10.81
N ASN A 108 22.59 -8.30 -10.09
CA ASN A 108 22.79 -9.73 -9.87
C ASN A 108 22.83 -10.52 -11.19
N LEU A 109 22.03 -10.12 -12.18
CA LEU A 109 22.10 -10.69 -13.53
C LEU A 109 23.40 -10.35 -14.24
N THR A 110 23.77 -9.07 -14.23
CA THR A 110 24.90 -8.58 -15.02
C THR A 110 26.25 -9.07 -14.50
N HIS A 111 26.35 -9.37 -13.21
CA HIS A 111 27.60 -9.83 -12.59
C HIS A 111 28.06 -11.21 -13.06
N GLY A 112 27.16 -12.04 -13.62
CA GLY A 112 27.49 -13.38 -14.11
C GLY A 112 28.09 -14.28 -13.03
N ARG A 113 28.76 -15.38 -13.43
CA ARG A 113 29.35 -16.38 -12.52
C ARG A 113 30.64 -15.91 -11.82
N ARG A 114 30.79 -14.62 -11.50
CA ARG A 114 31.98 -14.11 -10.80
C ARG A 114 31.87 -14.39 -9.30
N PRO A 115 32.77 -15.18 -8.70
CA PRO A 115 32.55 -15.75 -7.39
C PRO A 115 32.60 -14.77 -6.21
N CYS A 116 33.45 -13.74 -6.26
CA CYS A 116 33.49 -12.71 -5.22
C CYS A 116 32.33 -11.70 -5.35
N GLY A 117 31.86 -11.44 -6.57
CA GLY A 117 30.74 -10.53 -6.84
C GLY A 117 29.37 -11.08 -6.47
N PHE A 118 29.29 -12.39 -6.22
CA PHE A 118 28.06 -13.08 -5.89
C PHE A 118 27.54 -12.71 -4.48
N TYR A 119 28.38 -12.80 -3.44
CA TYR A 119 27.97 -12.43 -2.08
C TYR A 119 27.68 -10.93 -1.92
N ALA A 120 28.45 -10.09 -2.62
CA ALA A 120 28.31 -8.63 -2.57
C ALA A 120 26.96 -8.12 -3.11
N VAL A 121 26.27 -8.91 -3.94
CA VAL A 121 24.99 -8.53 -4.55
C VAL A 121 23.84 -9.33 -3.95
N VAL A 122 24.03 -10.63 -3.73
CA VAL A 122 22.98 -11.51 -3.20
C VAL A 122 22.59 -11.16 -1.77
N LEU A 123 23.55 -10.79 -0.90
CA LEU A 123 23.25 -10.41 0.48
C LEU A 123 22.40 -9.12 0.54
N PRO A 124 22.79 -7.99 -0.08
CA PRO A 124 21.94 -6.81 -0.13
C PRO A 124 20.59 -7.08 -0.76
N PHE A 125 20.55 -7.83 -1.87
CA PHE A 125 19.31 -8.18 -2.56
C PHE A 125 18.34 -8.97 -1.67
N THR A 126 18.85 -9.96 -0.95
CA THR A 126 18.06 -10.75 0.00
C THR A 126 17.61 -9.89 1.17
N GLY A 127 18.50 -9.03 1.69
CA GLY A 127 18.19 -8.06 2.74
C GLY A 127 17.06 -7.12 2.36
N THR A 128 17.13 -6.47 1.19
CA THR A 128 16.07 -5.59 0.67
C THR A 128 14.77 -6.36 0.45
N GLY A 129 14.83 -7.61 -0.04
CA GLY A 129 13.66 -8.47 -0.15
C GLY A 129 12.98 -8.74 1.20
N ILE A 130 13.76 -9.06 2.24
CA ILE A 130 13.24 -9.25 3.61
C ILE A 130 12.65 -7.94 4.15
N THR A 131 13.33 -6.81 3.93
CA THR A 131 12.81 -5.49 4.33
C THR A 131 11.47 -5.20 3.65
N SER A 132 11.33 -5.50 2.36
CA SER A 132 10.05 -5.35 1.63
C SER A 132 8.94 -6.18 2.27
N LEU A 133 9.23 -7.46 2.58
CA LEU A 133 8.26 -8.35 3.24
C LEU A 133 7.83 -7.79 4.61
N MET A 134 8.78 -7.29 5.41
CA MET A 134 8.46 -6.71 6.72
C MET A 134 7.58 -5.47 6.59
N ILE A 135 7.80 -4.64 5.57
CA ILE A 135 6.94 -3.48 5.28
C ILE A 135 5.52 -3.94 4.92
N ASP A 136 5.37 -4.94 4.07
CA ASP A 136 4.05 -5.48 3.68
C ASP A 136 3.29 -6.07 4.88
N LEU A 137 4.00 -6.75 5.79
CA LEU A 137 3.43 -7.26 7.05
C LEU A 137 2.99 -6.13 7.98
N ILE A 138 3.82 -5.07 8.11
CA ILE A 138 3.46 -3.89 8.90
C ILE A 138 2.21 -3.22 8.32
N TYR A 139 2.11 -3.08 7.00
CA TYR A 139 0.93 -2.48 6.36
C TYR A 139 -0.31 -3.35 6.55
N THR A 140 -0.18 -4.66 6.37
CA THR A 140 -1.25 -5.61 6.67
C THR A 140 -1.76 -5.43 8.11
N GLY A 141 -0.84 -5.36 9.08
CA GLY A 141 -1.19 -5.15 10.49
C GLY A 141 -1.88 -3.81 10.76
N ILE A 142 -1.42 -2.72 10.13
CA ILE A 142 -2.06 -1.40 10.22
C ILE A 142 -3.49 -1.46 9.69
N PHE A 143 -3.69 -2.00 8.49
CA PHE A 143 -5.01 -2.08 7.87
C PHE A 143 -5.97 -3.00 8.63
N LEU A 144 -5.47 -4.13 9.17
CA LEU A 144 -6.27 -5.00 10.04
C LEU A 144 -6.67 -4.30 11.34
N ASN A 145 -5.83 -3.41 11.87
CA ASN A 145 -6.18 -2.63 13.05
C ASN A 145 -7.20 -1.54 12.72
N ASP A 146 -7.11 -0.93 11.53
CA ASP A 146 -8.03 0.10 11.05
C ASP A 146 -9.47 -0.43 10.86
N ILE A 147 -9.66 -1.74 10.65
CA ILE A 147 -11.00 -2.38 10.58
C ILE A 147 -11.88 -1.98 11.78
N LYS A 148 -11.30 -1.87 12.98
CA LYS A 148 -12.04 -1.55 14.22
C LYS A 148 -12.61 -0.13 14.24
N VAL A 149 -12.06 0.77 13.43
CA VAL A 149 -12.40 2.21 13.40
C VAL A 149 -12.95 2.66 12.05
N THR A 150 -13.09 1.74 11.09
CA THR A 150 -13.56 2.01 9.71
C THR A 150 -14.80 1.21 9.33
N SER A 151 -15.58 0.78 10.33
CA SER A 151 -16.75 -0.08 10.15
C SER A 151 -17.93 0.60 9.47
N THR A 152 -18.03 1.93 9.52
CA THR A 152 -19.10 2.69 8.87
C THR A 152 -18.54 3.95 8.22
N GLU A 153 -19.29 4.54 7.29
CA GLU A 153 -18.94 5.82 6.66
C GLU A 153 -18.69 6.89 7.74
N ILE A 154 -19.62 7.01 8.69
CA ILE A 154 -19.48 7.93 9.81
C ILE A 154 -18.22 7.64 10.64
N ALA A 155 -17.90 6.37 10.90
CA ALA A 155 -16.69 6.01 11.63
C ALA A 155 -15.43 6.42 10.87
N ILE A 156 -15.38 6.23 9.55
CA ILE A 156 -14.28 6.69 8.69
C ILE A 156 -14.13 8.21 8.77
N LEU A 157 -15.24 8.94 8.64
CA LEU A 157 -15.24 10.40 8.70
C LEU A 157 -14.79 10.93 10.07
N LEU A 158 -15.18 10.24 11.14
CA LEU A 158 -14.70 10.54 12.49
C LEU A 158 -13.22 10.21 12.67
N TYR A 159 -12.76 9.08 12.11
CA TYR A 159 -11.38 8.61 12.19
C TYR A 159 -10.41 9.58 11.49
N ILE A 160 -10.80 10.14 10.34
CA ILE A 160 -10.03 11.19 9.66
C ILE A 160 -10.17 12.57 10.34
N SER A 161 -11.19 12.76 11.19
CA SER A 161 -11.47 14.04 11.85
C SER A 161 -10.62 14.26 13.11
N GLU A 162 -9.35 14.62 12.92
CA GLU A 162 -8.60 15.26 14.00
C GLU A 162 -9.17 16.67 14.30
N PRO A 163 -9.01 17.19 15.54
CA PRO A 163 -9.47 18.53 15.88
C PRO A 163 -8.94 19.59 14.89
N GLY A 164 -9.85 20.28 14.21
CA GLY A 164 -9.52 21.31 13.21
C GLY A 164 -9.24 20.80 11.79
N ALA A 165 -9.15 19.48 11.58
CA ALA A 165 -8.86 18.88 10.28
C ALA A 165 -10.12 18.71 9.39
N LEU A 166 -11.30 18.70 10.00
CA LEU A 166 -12.59 18.52 9.31
C LEU A 166 -13.54 19.67 9.62
N LYS A 167 -14.08 20.32 8.57
CA LYS A 167 -15.08 21.40 8.70
C LYS A 167 -16.46 20.94 8.25
N TRP A 168 -17.49 21.61 8.79
CA TRP A 168 -18.91 21.29 8.63
C TRP A 168 -19.69 22.59 8.39
N ILE A 169 -20.68 22.59 7.49
CA ILE A 169 -21.58 23.75 7.30
C ILE A 169 -22.64 23.82 8.41
N ASN A 170 -23.32 22.69 8.70
CA ASN A 170 -24.37 22.62 9.72
C ASN A 170 -24.05 21.47 10.69
N LYS A 171 -23.68 21.79 11.94
CA LYS A 171 -23.65 20.82 13.04
C LYS A 171 -24.71 21.27 14.05
N PRO A 172 -25.80 20.50 14.27
CA PRO A 172 -25.70 19.39 15.23
C PRO A 172 -26.68 18.21 14.99
N PHE A 173 -26.16 16.98 15.03
CA PHE A 173 -26.93 15.75 15.24
C PHE A 173 -26.01 14.76 15.96
N PRO A 174 -26.45 13.87 16.87
CA PRO A 174 -25.51 13.11 17.67
C PRO A 174 -24.98 11.89 16.89
N TRP A 175 -23.93 12.13 16.09
CA TRP A 175 -23.19 11.17 15.25
C TRP A 175 -22.80 9.87 15.96
N LYS A 176 -22.66 9.89 17.28
CA LYS A 176 -22.33 8.71 18.10
C LYS A 176 -23.40 7.61 18.07
N TYR A 177 -24.68 7.96 17.89
CA TYR A 177 -25.77 6.96 17.91
C TYR A 177 -25.98 6.26 16.56
N LEU A 178 -25.41 6.79 15.48
CA LEU A 178 -25.63 6.28 14.11
C LEU A 178 -24.53 5.34 13.61
N GLN A 179 -23.43 5.20 14.36
CA GLN A 179 -22.39 4.20 14.07
C GLN A 179 -22.92 2.75 13.98
N GLN A 180 -24.13 2.48 14.47
CA GLN A 180 -24.73 1.14 14.50
C GLN A 180 -25.68 0.82 13.34
N ARG A 181 -26.10 1.79 12.52
CA ARG A 181 -27.13 1.58 11.46
C ARG A 181 -26.62 1.71 10.03
N ASP A 182 -25.36 2.09 9.86
CA ASP A 182 -24.77 2.36 8.56
C ASP A 182 -24.27 1.09 7.86
N GLU A 183 -24.07 1.17 6.54
CA GLU A 183 -23.46 0.08 5.77
C GLU A 183 -22.04 -0.23 6.26
N ASP A 184 -21.69 -1.52 6.25
CA ASP A 184 -20.35 -1.94 6.69
C ASP A 184 -19.30 -1.52 5.66
N THR A 185 -18.41 -0.62 6.06
CA THR A 185 -17.30 -0.12 5.23
C THR A 185 -15.95 -0.72 5.63
N SER A 186 -15.93 -1.66 6.58
CA SER A 186 -14.68 -2.30 7.05
C SER A 186 -13.95 -3.09 5.96
N TRP A 187 -14.68 -3.50 4.92
CA TRP A 187 -14.13 -4.16 3.75
C TRP A 187 -13.07 -3.31 3.04
N ILE A 188 -13.12 -1.97 3.14
CA ILE A 188 -12.10 -1.08 2.54
C ILE A 188 -10.73 -1.39 3.18
N SER A 189 -10.66 -1.36 4.50
CA SER A 189 -9.44 -1.67 5.25
C SER A 189 -9.02 -3.14 5.03
N LEU A 190 -9.99 -4.07 4.99
CA LEU A 190 -9.72 -5.47 4.68
C LEU A 190 -9.14 -5.67 3.27
N PHE A 191 -9.61 -4.90 2.29
CA PHE A 191 -9.12 -4.95 0.91
C PHE A 191 -7.66 -4.51 0.82
N PHE A 192 -7.29 -3.42 1.51
CA PHE A 192 -5.89 -3.01 1.58
C PHE A 192 -5.02 -4.02 2.34
N ALA A 193 -5.52 -4.58 3.45
CA ALA A 193 -4.83 -5.66 4.16
C ALA A 193 -4.61 -6.88 3.26
N TYR A 194 -5.60 -7.24 2.46
CA TYR A 194 -5.51 -8.34 1.50
C TYR A 194 -4.47 -8.09 0.41
N ILE A 195 -4.45 -6.87 -0.17
CA ILE A 195 -3.44 -6.49 -1.16
C ILE A 195 -2.03 -6.58 -0.56
N SER A 196 -1.82 -6.06 0.64
CA SER A 196 -0.54 -6.16 1.34
C SER A 196 -0.15 -7.61 1.63
N CYS A 197 -1.10 -8.46 2.04
CA CYS A 197 -0.87 -9.87 2.31
C CYS A 197 -0.52 -10.67 1.04
N ARG A 198 -1.11 -10.35 -0.12
CA ARG A 198 -0.73 -11.01 -1.39
C ARG A 198 0.74 -10.84 -1.75
N GLY A 199 1.39 -9.75 -1.32
CA GLY A 199 2.83 -9.54 -1.46
C GLY A 199 3.67 -10.66 -0.84
N ILE A 200 3.19 -11.27 0.26
CA ILE A 200 3.86 -12.36 0.98
C ILE A 200 4.00 -13.62 0.12
N VAL A 201 2.93 -14.02 -0.57
CA VAL A 201 2.93 -15.21 -1.42
C VAL A 201 3.98 -15.08 -2.51
N GLN A 202 4.05 -13.90 -3.12
CA GLN A 202 5.01 -13.60 -4.17
C GLN A 202 6.44 -13.56 -3.62
N TRP A 203 6.62 -13.10 -2.39
CA TRP A 203 7.92 -13.17 -1.70
C TRP A 203 8.38 -14.61 -1.46
N PHE A 204 7.50 -15.51 -1.01
CA PHE A 204 7.85 -16.92 -0.82
C PHE A 204 8.35 -17.55 -2.11
N ILE A 205 7.65 -17.31 -3.23
CA ILE A 205 8.07 -17.78 -4.56
C ILE A 205 9.45 -17.22 -4.90
N ASN A 206 9.67 -15.91 -4.70
CA ASN A 206 10.95 -15.28 -4.95
C ASN A 206 12.07 -15.87 -4.09
N PHE A 207 11.85 -16.09 -2.79
CA PHE A 207 12.83 -16.65 -1.87
C PHE A 207 13.34 -18.03 -2.33
N TRP A 208 12.43 -18.93 -2.69
CA TRP A 208 12.80 -20.26 -3.17
C TRP A 208 13.61 -20.20 -4.47
N LEU A 209 13.19 -19.36 -5.42
CA LEU A 209 13.93 -19.17 -6.67
C LEU A 209 15.36 -18.64 -6.42
N ILE A 210 15.52 -17.69 -5.49
CA ILE A 210 16.81 -17.10 -5.13
C ILE A 210 17.72 -18.12 -4.45
N LYS A 211 17.16 -18.91 -3.52
CA LYS A 211 17.88 -20.00 -2.86
C LYS A 211 18.41 -21.00 -3.88
N ASP A 212 17.58 -21.42 -4.83
CA ASP A 212 17.99 -22.39 -5.85
C ASP A 212 19.09 -21.80 -6.74
N ASN A 213 18.96 -20.53 -7.14
CA ASN A 213 20.00 -19.81 -7.86
C ASN A 213 21.32 -19.71 -7.07
N TYR A 214 21.23 -19.60 -5.74
CA TYR A 214 22.39 -19.57 -4.87
C TYR A 214 23.11 -20.92 -4.82
N ILE A 215 22.37 -22.02 -4.69
CA ILE A 215 22.93 -23.37 -4.67
C ILE A 215 23.61 -23.68 -6.01
N ASP A 216 22.96 -23.34 -7.13
CA ASP A 216 23.52 -23.50 -8.47
C ASP A 216 24.81 -22.68 -8.67
N GLY A 217 24.81 -21.44 -8.19
CA GLY A 217 25.99 -20.57 -8.22
C GLY A 217 27.16 -21.15 -7.40
N LEU A 218 26.87 -21.64 -6.19
CA LEU A 218 27.88 -22.25 -5.31
C LEU A 218 28.44 -23.54 -5.91
N ALA A 219 27.60 -24.37 -6.53
CA ALA A 219 28.03 -25.59 -7.21
C ALA A 219 28.95 -25.29 -8.39
N ALA A 220 28.64 -24.25 -9.18
CA ALA A 220 29.49 -23.80 -10.28
C ALA A 220 30.84 -23.26 -9.78
N TYR A 221 30.86 -22.51 -8.68
CA TYR A 221 32.11 -22.02 -8.09
C TYR A 221 33.01 -23.15 -7.59
N ARG A 222 32.45 -24.13 -6.88
CA ARG A 222 33.22 -25.28 -6.38
C ARG A 222 33.87 -26.07 -7.51
N LYS A 223 33.18 -26.24 -8.65
CA LYS A 223 33.74 -26.91 -9.83
C LYS A 223 34.95 -26.18 -10.42
N LEU A 224 34.99 -24.84 -10.35
CA LEU A 224 36.11 -24.04 -10.85
C LEU A 224 37.34 -24.07 -9.94
N HIS A 225 37.20 -24.45 -8.67
CA HIS A 225 38.30 -24.53 -7.71
C HIS A 225 38.93 -25.93 -7.57
N ILE A 226 38.25 -26.96 -8.09
CA ILE A 226 38.71 -28.36 -8.04
C ILE A 226 39.50 -28.75 -9.31
N ASN A 227 39.40 -27.94 -10.37
CA ASN A 227 40.24 -28.02 -11.57
C ASN A 227 41.38 -27.00 -11.50
#